data_AF-A0A966Y3T5-F1
#
_entry.id   AF-A0A966Y3T5-F1
#
_cell.length_a   1.000
_cell.length_b   1.000
_cell.length_c   1.000
_cell.angle_alpha   90.00
_cell.angle_beta   90.00
_cell.angle_gamma   90.00
#
_symmetry.space_group_name_H-M   'P 1'
#
loop_
_entity.id
_entity.type
_entity.pdbx_description
1 polymer ?
#
loop_
_entity_poly.entity_id
_entity_poly.type
_entity_poly.pdbx_seq_one_letter_code
_entity_poly.pdbx_strand_id
1 'polypeptide(L)'
;MPQLIAVDWGTSSLRGARLDETCRVLEERSAPLGILNVPNGDFAGVFASLFADWMKPTGTVCLISGMAGSRQGWHEAPYVGCPAGPDELRQNLHWIEPGRIALVPGLSDEQRDVPDVMRGEEVQIFGAMRLAGLTEGLFVLPGTHSKWATVQGGRVTSFRTCMTGEFYGLLSQHSILARTLEADVALDEAAFLRGVARAGNGEGLLHNAFGVRALALFGRLSPAESASYLSGLLIGDELRLQAQ
;
A
#
# COMPACT_ATOMS: atom_id res chain seq x y z
N MET A 1 -31.24 -7.29 9.48
CA MET A 1 -30.15 -7.13 10.46
C MET A 1 -29.00 -6.44 9.75
N PRO A 2 -28.26 -5.52 10.40
CA PRO A 2 -27.27 -4.70 9.71
C PRO A 2 -26.15 -5.57 9.15
N GLN A 3 -25.96 -5.52 7.83
CA GLN A 3 -24.86 -6.18 7.14
C GLN A 3 -23.76 -5.15 6.87
N LEU A 4 -22.51 -5.56 6.97
CA LEU A 4 -21.37 -4.74 6.61
C LEU A 4 -20.87 -5.16 5.23
N ILE A 5 -20.60 -4.18 4.38
CA ILE A 5 -19.78 -4.36 3.19
C ILE A 5 -18.45 -3.66 3.44
N ALA A 6 -17.36 -4.39 3.32
CA ALA A 6 -16.02 -3.83 3.34
C ALA A 6 -15.50 -3.76 1.90
N VAL A 7 -15.07 -2.59 1.47
CA VAL A 7 -14.50 -2.37 0.14
C VAL A 7 -13.08 -1.83 0.28
N ASP A 8 -12.19 -2.42 -0.49
CA ASP A 8 -10.85 -1.92 -0.74
C ASP A 8 -10.78 -1.49 -2.21
N TRP A 9 -10.72 -0.18 -2.42
CA TRP A 9 -10.72 0.42 -3.75
C TRP A 9 -9.38 1.11 -4.01
N GLY A 10 -8.42 0.32 -4.46
CA GLY A 10 -7.07 0.76 -4.76
C GLY A 10 -6.92 1.42 -6.14
N THR A 11 -5.65 1.70 -6.48
CA THR A 11 -5.27 2.34 -7.74
C THR A 11 -5.60 1.51 -8.97
N SER A 12 -5.35 0.19 -8.91
CA SER A 12 -5.46 -0.74 -10.05
C SER A 12 -6.60 -1.75 -9.91
N SER A 13 -7.05 -2.03 -8.68
CA SER A 13 -8.08 -3.04 -8.40
C SER A 13 -9.16 -2.53 -7.44
N LEU A 14 -10.34 -3.12 -7.55
CA LEU A 14 -11.46 -2.98 -6.64
C LEU A 14 -11.82 -4.34 -6.07
N ARG A 15 -11.90 -4.44 -4.73
CA ARG A 15 -12.26 -5.66 -4.00
C ARG A 15 -13.32 -5.33 -2.97
N GLY A 16 -14.31 -6.21 -2.80
CA GLY A 16 -15.34 -6.06 -1.79
C GLY A 16 -15.72 -7.39 -1.16
N ALA A 17 -16.05 -7.35 0.12
CA ALA A 17 -16.54 -8.49 0.89
C ALA A 17 -17.84 -8.10 1.60
N ARG A 18 -18.83 -8.99 1.54
CA ARG A 18 -20.05 -8.89 2.36
C ARG A 18 -19.87 -9.71 3.61
N LEU A 19 -20.08 -9.08 4.77
CA LEU A 19 -19.88 -9.69 6.07
C LEU A 19 -21.20 -9.84 6.84
N ASP A 20 -21.30 -10.89 7.63
CA ASP A 20 -22.36 -11.06 8.63
C ASP A 20 -22.07 -10.28 9.92
N GLU A 21 -23.00 -10.36 10.88
CA GLU A 21 -22.90 -9.72 12.19
C GLU A 21 -21.72 -10.18 13.05
N THR A 22 -21.10 -11.30 12.71
CA THR A 22 -19.89 -11.82 13.37
C THR A 22 -18.61 -11.44 12.64
N CYS A 23 -18.70 -10.57 11.63
CA CYS A 23 -17.62 -10.21 10.71
C CYS A 23 -17.09 -11.41 9.91
N ARG A 24 -17.88 -12.46 9.71
CA ARG A 24 -17.52 -13.55 8.81
C ARG A 24 -17.85 -13.15 7.38
N VAL A 25 -16.91 -13.42 6.48
CA VAL A 25 -17.09 -13.20 5.04
C VAL A 25 -18.12 -14.20 4.49
N LEU A 26 -19.19 -13.67 3.89
CA LEU A 26 -20.24 -14.43 3.24
C LEU A 26 -20.02 -14.56 1.73
N GLU A 27 -19.49 -13.50 1.12
CA GLU A 27 -19.28 -13.39 -0.32
C GLU A 27 -18.20 -12.35 -0.61
N GLU A 28 -17.40 -12.59 -1.66
CA GLU A 28 -16.37 -11.67 -2.14
C GLU A 28 -16.54 -11.40 -3.63
N ARG A 29 -16.24 -10.17 -4.05
CA ARG A 29 -16.22 -9.76 -5.45
C ARG A 29 -14.98 -8.91 -5.71
N SER A 30 -14.42 -9.04 -6.90
CA SER A 30 -13.29 -8.23 -7.33
C SER A 30 -13.36 -7.90 -8.82
N ALA A 31 -12.76 -6.78 -9.19
CA ALA A 31 -12.65 -6.33 -10.57
C ALA A 31 -11.35 -5.54 -10.79
N PRO A 32 -10.77 -5.54 -11.99
CA PRO A 32 -9.61 -4.72 -12.35
C PRO A 32 -10.00 -3.24 -12.59
N LEU A 33 -10.90 -2.71 -11.77
CA LEU A 33 -11.50 -1.38 -11.87
C LEU A 33 -11.02 -0.48 -10.71
N GLY A 34 -9.71 -0.45 -10.46
CA GLY A 34 -9.12 0.55 -9.57
C GLY A 34 -9.32 1.98 -10.10
N ILE A 35 -9.03 2.99 -9.28
CA ILE A 35 -9.41 4.38 -9.58
C ILE A 35 -8.87 4.91 -10.93
N LEU A 36 -7.74 4.38 -11.44
CA LEU A 36 -7.20 4.77 -12.75
C LEU A 36 -7.93 4.15 -13.94
N ASN A 37 -8.73 3.10 -13.69
CA ASN A 37 -9.43 2.31 -14.71
C ASN A 37 -10.95 2.48 -14.66
N VAL A 38 -11.45 3.48 -13.90
CA VAL A 38 -12.89 3.76 -13.82
C VAL A 38 -13.35 4.47 -15.11
N PRO A 39 -14.23 3.84 -15.91
CA PRO A 39 -14.66 4.43 -17.18
C PRO A 39 -15.37 5.76 -16.96
N ASN A 40 -14.93 6.81 -17.67
CA ASN A 40 -15.49 8.16 -17.58
C ASN A 40 -15.53 8.76 -16.16
N GLY A 41 -14.78 8.21 -15.20
CA GLY A 41 -14.86 8.61 -13.80
C GLY A 41 -16.20 8.26 -13.11
N ASP A 42 -16.98 7.32 -13.66
CA ASP A 42 -18.26 6.89 -13.08
C ASP A 42 -18.08 5.90 -11.91
N PHE A 43 -17.61 6.41 -10.77
CA PHE A 43 -17.42 5.62 -9.55
C PHE A 43 -18.75 5.05 -9.03
N ALA A 44 -19.83 5.83 -9.05
CA ALA A 44 -21.12 5.39 -8.56
C ALA A 44 -21.69 4.23 -9.40
N GLY A 45 -21.56 4.30 -10.73
CA GLY A 45 -21.97 3.24 -11.64
C GLY A 45 -21.13 1.97 -11.47
N VAL A 46 -19.80 2.09 -11.35
CA VAL A 46 -18.92 0.94 -11.07
C VAL A 46 -19.27 0.29 -9.74
N PHE A 47 -19.44 1.08 -8.67
CA PHE A 47 -19.86 0.56 -7.37
C PHE A 47 -21.21 -0.17 -7.46
N ALA A 48 -22.21 0.45 -8.10
CA ALA A 48 -23.53 -0.14 -8.27
C ALA A 48 -23.48 -1.46 -9.06
N SER A 49 -22.68 -1.52 -10.13
CA SER A 49 -22.54 -2.73 -10.95
C SER A 49 -22.04 -3.95 -10.16
N LEU A 50 -21.25 -3.71 -9.10
CA LEU A 50 -20.62 -4.76 -8.31
C LEU A 50 -21.34 -5.03 -6.98
N PHE A 51 -21.99 -4.03 -6.38
CA PHE A 51 -22.43 -4.12 -4.98
C PHE A 51 -23.88 -3.67 -4.75
N ALA A 52 -24.64 -3.27 -5.78
CA ALA A 52 -26.00 -2.75 -5.59
C ALA A 52 -26.94 -3.77 -4.93
N ASP A 53 -26.84 -5.05 -5.28
CA ASP A 53 -27.62 -6.13 -4.67
C ASP A 53 -27.26 -6.34 -3.19
N TRP A 54 -25.99 -6.19 -2.81
CA TRP A 54 -25.56 -6.24 -1.42
C TRP A 54 -26.08 -5.04 -0.60
N MET A 55 -26.33 -3.88 -1.23
CA MET A 55 -26.86 -2.68 -0.60
C MET A 55 -28.40 -2.63 -0.48
N LYS A 56 -29.12 -3.62 -1.05
CA LYS A 56 -30.59 -3.72 -0.99
C LYS A 56 -31.15 -3.90 0.42
N PRO A 57 -30.57 -4.74 1.31
CA PRO A 57 -31.10 -4.91 2.66
C PRO A 57 -31.08 -3.60 3.45
N THR A 58 -32.16 -3.33 4.17
CA THR A 58 -32.27 -2.14 5.01
C THR A 58 -31.26 -2.21 6.16
N GLY A 59 -30.55 -1.09 6.39
CA GLY A 59 -29.53 -0.98 7.44
C GLY A 59 -28.16 -1.55 7.06
N THR A 60 -27.94 -1.99 5.81
CA THR A 60 -26.59 -2.29 5.32
C THR A 60 -25.73 -1.04 5.29
N VAL A 61 -24.51 -1.15 5.80
CA VAL A 61 -23.47 -0.11 5.77
C VAL A 61 -22.30 -0.60 4.92
N CYS A 62 -21.77 0.27 4.08
CA CYS A 62 -20.56 0.05 3.29
C CYS A 62 -19.45 0.99 3.76
N LEU A 63 -18.29 0.42 4.08
CA LEU A 63 -17.07 1.17 4.35
C LEU A 63 -16.06 0.89 3.24
N ILE A 64 -15.55 1.96 2.63
CA ILE A 64 -14.63 1.91 1.50
C ILE A 64 -13.30 2.51 1.93
N SER A 65 -12.24 1.72 1.86
CA SER A 65 -10.86 2.16 2.13
C SER A 65 -10.06 2.30 0.82
N GLY A 66 -8.91 2.96 0.91
CA GLY A 66 -7.99 3.12 -0.21
C GLY A 66 -8.26 4.35 -1.08
N MET A 67 -7.80 4.26 -2.33
CA MET A 67 -7.67 5.40 -3.24
C MET A 67 -9.00 5.99 -3.73
N ALA A 68 -10.14 5.32 -3.53
CA ALA A 68 -11.45 5.95 -3.73
C ALA A 68 -11.66 7.21 -2.88
N GLY A 69 -10.95 7.35 -1.74
CA GLY A 69 -10.93 8.55 -0.91
C GLY A 69 -9.93 9.63 -1.30
N SER A 70 -9.15 9.43 -2.37
CA SER A 70 -8.14 10.38 -2.82
C SER A 70 -8.76 11.56 -3.60
N ARG A 71 -7.95 12.57 -3.92
CA ARG A 71 -8.35 13.73 -4.75
C ARG A 71 -8.80 13.34 -6.16
N GLN A 72 -8.30 12.22 -6.68
CA GLN A 72 -8.67 11.67 -7.98
C GLN A 72 -9.64 10.48 -7.84
N GLY A 73 -10.13 10.21 -6.62
CA GLY A 73 -11.07 9.13 -6.32
C GLY A 73 -12.52 9.55 -6.51
N TRP A 74 -13.42 8.80 -5.86
CA TRP A 74 -14.86 9.05 -5.90
C TRP A 74 -15.21 10.36 -5.19
N HIS A 75 -14.77 10.51 -3.93
CA HIS A 75 -14.85 11.76 -3.19
C HIS A 75 -13.58 11.92 -2.34
N GLU A 76 -13.11 13.15 -2.17
CA GLU A 76 -11.95 13.41 -1.32
C GLU A 76 -12.33 13.21 0.16
N ALA A 77 -11.74 12.21 0.80
CA ALA A 77 -11.79 11.99 2.24
C ALA A 77 -10.51 12.59 2.86
N PRO A 78 -10.61 13.71 3.62
CA PRO A 78 -9.46 14.37 4.22
C PRO A 78 -8.62 13.43 5.09
N TYR A 79 -7.31 13.65 5.13
CA TYR A 79 -6.43 12.87 6.01
C TYR A 79 -6.69 13.17 7.48
N VAL A 80 -6.49 12.16 8.32
CA VAL A 80 -6.45 12.31 9.79
C VAL A 80 -4.99 12.38 10.23
N GLY A 81 -4.64 13.44 10.96
CA GLY A 81 -3.28 13.62 11.48
C GLY A 81 -2.93 12.63 12.59
N CYS A 82 -1.73 12.08 12.54
CA CYS A 82 -1.17 11.26 13.62
C CYS A 82 -0.89 12.12 14.87
N PRO A 83 -1.01 11.56 16.09
CA PRO A 83 -1.38 10.18 16.39
C PRO A 83 -2.88 9.86 16.17
N ALA A 84 -3.18 8.77 15.46
CA ALA A 84 -4.55 8.40 15.09
C ALA A 84 -4.83 6.89 15.25
N GLY A 85 -6.00 6.56 15.78
CA GLY A 85 -6.51 5.20 15.90
C GLY A 85 -7.88 5.01 15.25
N PRO A 86 -8.54 3.87 15.49
CA PRO A 86 -9.87 3.58 14.95
C PRO A 86 -10.94 4.62 15.33
N ASP A 87 -10.84 5.23 16.51
CA ASP A 87 -11.79 6.25 16.97
C ASP A 87 -11.67 7.55 16.16
N GLU A 88 -10.45 8.02 15.90
CA GLU A 88 -10.22 9.20 15.06
C GLU A 88 -10.70 8.96 13.63
N LEU A 89 -10.43 7.78 13.05
CA LEU A 89 -10.96 7.41 11.74
C LEU A 89 -12.49 7.40 11.72
N ARG A 90 -13.12 6.80 12.74
CA ARG A 90 -14.58 6.72 12.87
C ARG A 90 -15.23 8.10 12.90
N GLN A 91 -14.64 9.05 13.62
CA GLN A 91 -15.16 10.43 13.74
C GLN A 91 -15.03 11.21 12.42
N ASN A 92 -14.10 10.83 11.55
CA ASN A 92 -13.78 11.53 10.31
C ASN A 92 -14.19 10.74 9.05
N LEU A 93 -15.07 9.75 9.18
CA LEU A 93 -15.64 9.05 8.02
C LEU A 93 -16.30 10.05 7.06
N HIS A 94 -15.92 9.98 5.79
CA HIS A 94 -16.55 10.79 4.75
C HIS A 94 -17.76 10.06 4.19
N TRP A 95 -18.95 10.47 4.60
CA TRP A 95 -20.21 9.86 4.15
C TRP A 95 -20.59 10.33 2.75
N ILE A 96 -20.59 9.40 1.79
CA ILE A 96 -21.18 9.62 0.47
C ILE A 96 -22.71 9.55 0.58
N GLU A 97 -23.20 8.53 1.30
CA GLU A 97 -24.61 8.37 1.67
C GLU A 97 -24.67 8.23 3.20
N PRO A 98 -25.15 9.25 3.95
CA PRO A 98 -25.16 9.24 5.40
C PRO A 98 -25.78 7.98 6.00
N GLY A 99 -25.01 7.30 6.86
CA GLY A 99 -25.43 6.05 7.52
C GLY A 99 -25.45 4.81 6.62
N ARG A 100 -24.98 4.91 5.37
CA ARG A 100 -25.10 3.86 4.35
C ARG A 100 -23.80 3.58 3.62
N ILE A 101 -23.10 4.60 3.11
CA ILE A 101 -21.84 4.45 2.36
C ILE A 101 -20.86 5.52 2.84
N ALA A 102 -19.71 5.09 3.35
CA ALA A 102 -18.65 5.99 3.79
C ALA A 102 -17.28 5.59 3.25
N LEU A 103 -16.46 6.60 2.98
CA LEU A 103 -15.03 6.45 2.74
C LEU A 103 -14.28 6.55 4.07
N VAL A 104 -13.36 5.60 4.29
CA VAL A 104 -12.41 5.63 5.39
C VAL A 104 -11.28 6.60 5.01
N PRO A 105 -10.99 7.61 5.85
CA PRO A 105 -9.90 8.55 5.56
C PRO A 105 -8.53 7.87 5.71
N GLY A 106 -7.55 8.35 4.95
CA GLY A 106 -6.15 7.98 5.16
C GLY A 106 -5.54 8.70 6.36
N LEU A 107 -4.29 8.39 6.68
CA LEU A 107 -3.53 9.07 7.73
C LEU A 107 -2.46 10.00 7.15
N SER A 108 -2.15 11.08 7.87
CA SER A 108 -1.01 11.95 7.61
C SER A 108 -0.09 12.05 8.83
N ASP A 109 1.19 12.26 8.59
CA ASP A 109 2.23 12.50 9.60
C ASP A 109 3.14 13.65 9.16
N GLU A 110 3.95 14.20 10.07
CA GLU A 110 4.97 15.20 9.76
C GLU A 110 6.37 14.66 10.07
N GLN A 111 7.19 14.52 9.02
CA GLN A 111 8.59 14.09 9.12
C GLN A 111 9.50 15.29 8.86
N ARG A 112 9.99 15.93 9.94
CA ARG A 112 10.91 17.09 9.86
C ARG A 112 10.41 18.18 8.90
N ASP A 113 9.19 18.67 9.15
CA ASP A 113 8.48 19.69 8.36
C ASP A 113 8.02 19.24 6.95
N VAL A 114 8.14 17.94 6.63
CA VAL A 114 7.63 17.36 5.39
C VAL A 114 6.46 16.42 5.71
N PRO A 115 5.26 16.65 5.15
CA PRO A 115 4.14 15.73 5.33
C PRO A 115 4.40 14.36 4.69
N ASP A 116 4.03 13.30 5.40
CA ASP A 116 3.92 11.94 4.87
C ASP A 116 2.45 11.50 4.91
N VAL A 117 2.05 10.61 4.00
CA VAL A 117 0.66 10.17 3.84
C VAL A 117 0.55 8.67 3.56
N MET A 118 -0.54 8.08 4.05
CA MET A 118 -0.99 6.74 3.65
C MET A 118 -2.49 6.72 3.43
N ARG A 119 -2.99 5.80 2.60
CA ARG A 119 -4.42 5.66 2.33
C ARG A 119 -4.75 4.24 1.89
N GLY A 120 -5.37 3.49 2.81
CA GLY A 120 -5.63 2.06 2.73
C GLY A 120 -4.78 1.27 3.71
N GLU A 121 -3.50 1.62 3.87
CA GLU A 121 -2.58 0.95 4.78
C GLU A 121 -3.01 1.08 6.25
N GLU A 122 -3.68 2.16 6.64
CA GLU A 122 -4.19 2.34 8.00
C GLU A 122 -5.17 1.22 8.40
N VAL A 123 -6.04 0.82 7.49
CA VAL A 123 -7.00 -0.27 7.72
C VAL A 123 -6.27 -1.60 7.88
N GLN A 124 -5.21 -1.83 7.10
CA GLN A 124 -4.37 -3.03 7.22
C GLN A 124 -3.64 -3.08 8.55
N ILE A 125 -3.09 -1.96 9.03
CA ILE A 125 -2.42 -1.86 10.34
C ILE A 125 -3.39 -2.25 11.46
N PHE A 126 -4.57 -1.63 11.51
CA PHE A 126 -5.54 -1.93 12.57
C PHE A 126 -6.09 -3.36 12.50
N GLY A 127 -6.25 -3.89 11.29
CA GLY A 127 -6.59 -5.31 11.09
C GLY A 127 -5.50 -6.25 11.61
N ALA A 128 -4.24 -6.00 11.27
CA ALA A 128 -3.10 -6.79 11.71
C ALA A 128 -2.92 -6.74 13.24
N MET A 129 -3.05 -5.56 13.84
CA MET A 129 -3.05 -5.38 15.30
C MET A 129 -4.11 -6.25 15.97
N ARG A 130 -5.35 -6.23 15.45
CA ARG A 130 -6.45 -7.01 15.99
C ARG A 130 -6.20 -8.52 15.88
N LEU A 131 -5.70 -8.99 14.74
CA LEU A 131 -5.40 -10.41 14.49
C LEU A 131 -4.25 -10.92 15.36
N ALA A 132 -3.23 -10.10 15.57
CA ALA A 132 -2.06 -10.45 16.37
C ALA A 132 -2.24 -10.20 17.87
N GLY A 133 -3.31 -9.53 18.30
CA GLY A 133 -3.52 -9.13 19.69
C GLY A 133 -2.51 -8.08 20.17
N LEU A 134 -2.04 -7.22 19.25
CA LEU A 134 -1.02 -6.20 19.52
C LEU A 134 -1.67 -4.83 19.66
N THR A 135 -1.13 -4.03 20.58
CA THR A 135 -1.48 -2.60 20.74
C THR A 135 -0.31 -1.67 20.47
N GLU A 136 0.89 -2.23 20.27
CA GLU A 136 2.14 -1.52 20.08
C GLU A 136 3.02 -2.28 19.10
N GLY A 137 3.88 -1.58 18.36
CA GLY A 137 4.88 -2.21 17.50
C GLY A 137 5.26 -1.39 16.27
N LEU A 138 6.20 -1.94 15.50
CA LEU A 138 6.58 -1.44 14.19
C LEU A 138 5.94 -2.32 13.12
N PHE A 139 5.08 -1.73 12.29
CA PHE A 139 4.39 -2.40 11.20
C PHE A 139 5.05 -2.01 9.88
N VAL A 140 5.42 -3.03 9.10
CA VAL A 140 6.02 -2.84 7.78
C VAL A 140 5.05 -3.35 6.72
N LEU A 141 4.62 -2.46 5.83
CA LEU A 141 3.66 -2.75 4.77
C LEU A 141 4.37 -2.56 3.42
N PRO A 142 5.08 -3.60 2.92
CA PRO A 142 5.80 -3.51 1.66
C PRO A 142 4.85 -3.41 0.48
N GLY A 143 5.29 -2.72 -0.58
CA GLY A 143 4.53 -2.55 -1.81
C GLY A 143 5.20 -1.55 -2.75
N THR A 144 4.43 -0.98 -3.68
CA THR A 144 4.89 0.13 -4.53
C THR A 144 5.47 1.27 -3.69
N HIS A 145 4.77 1.60 -2.60
CA HIS A 145 5.19 2.53 -1.57
C HIS A 145 5.18 1.83 -0.22
N SER A 146 6.33 1.33 0.21
CA SER A 146 6.49 0.65 1.49
C SER A 146 6.22 1.62 2.64
N LYS A 147 5.42 1.19 3.63
CA LYS A 147 5.15 1.98 4.84
C LYS A 147 5.81 1.35 6.05
N TRP A 148 6.50 2.17 6.84
CA TRP A 148 7.02 1.83 8.17
C TRP A 148 6.25 2.63 9.20
N ALA A 149 5.32 2.00 9.91
CA ALA A 149 4.42 2.67 10.85
C ALA A 149 4.71 2.24 12.29
N THR A 150 4.91 3.22 13.17
CA THR A 150 5.01 3.01 14.61
C THR A 150 3.63 3.12 15.24
N VAL A 151 3.26 2.11 16.02
CA VAL A 151 2.01 2.05 16.76
C VAL A 151 2.30 2.06 18.26
N GLN A 152 1.57 2.88 19.00
CA GLN A 152 1.60 2.92 20.47
C GLN A 152 0.18 3.11 21.01
N GLY A 153 -0.18 2.37 22.07
CA GLY A 153 -1.51 2.50 22.69
C GLY A 153 -2.69 2.34 21.73
N GLY A 154 -2.56 1.50 20.70
CA GLY A 154 -3.60 1.27 19.70
C GLY A 154 -3.71 2.32 18.59
N ARG A 155 -2.78 3.27 18.53
CA ARG A 155 -2.76 4.40 17.57
C ARG A 155 -1.48 4.37 16.74
N VAL A 156 -1.59 4.70 15.46
CA VAL A 156 -0.42 5.03 14.63
C VAL A 156 0.09 6.37 15.10
N THR A 157 1.33 6.41 15.61
CA THR A 157 1.94 7.64 16.16
C THR A 157 2.81 8.36 15.14
N SER A 158 3.43 7.61 14.22
CA SER A 158 4.28 8.14 13.16
C SER A 158 4.48 7.07 12.10
N PHE A 159 4.75 7.48 10.86
CA PHE A 159 5.14 6.57 9.81
C PHE A 159 6.07 7.21 8.78
N ARG A 160 6.72 6.35 7.99
CA ARG A 160 7.57 6.75 6.87
C ARG A 160 7.26 5.96 5.62
N THR A 161 7.24 6.64 4.49
CA THR A 161 7.04 6.04 3.18
C THR A 161 8.34 5.90 2.42
N CYS A 162 8.58 4.73 1.84
CA CYS A 162 9.68 4.45 0.91
C CYS A 162 9.11 4.02 -0.45
N MET A 163 9.48 4.70 -1.53
CA MET A 163 9.02 4.38 -2.89
C MET A 163 9.78 3.20 -3.51
N THR A 164 10.13 2.19 -2.71
CA THR A 164 11.04 1.09 -3.07
C THR A 164 10.53 0.27 -4.25
N GLY A 165 9.26 -0.12 -4.22
CA GLY A 165 8.63 -0.86 -5.32
C GLY A 165 8.46 -0.01 -6.58
N GLU A 166 8.10 1.27 -6.46
CA GLU A 166 8.03 2.19 -7.60
C GLU A 166 9.39 2.38 -8.26
N PHE A 167 10.44 2.62 -7.46
CA PHE A 167 11.81 2.76 -7.97
C PHE A 167 12.31 1.48 -8.60
N TYR A 168 11.96 0.31 -8.06
CA TYR A 168 12.25 -0.96 -8.71
C TYR A 168 11.64 -1.01 -10.10
N GLY A 169 10.35 -0.70 -10.23
CA GLY A 169 9.64 -0.65 -11.53
C GLY A 169 10.29 0.33 -12.50
N LEU A 170 10.54 1.57 -12.07
CA LEU A 170 11.17 2.61 -12.90
C LEU A 170 12.56 2.19 -13.39
N LEU A 171 13.40 1.66 -12.49
CA LEU A 171 14.76 1.26 -12.84
C LEU A 171 14.77 0.03 -13.74
N SER A 172 13.94 -0.98 -13.45
CA SER A 172 13.89 -2.23 -14.20
C SER A 172 13.25 -2.10 -15.59
N GLN A 173 12.35 -1.13 -15.79
CA GLN A 173 11.57 -1.03 -17.04
C GLN A 173 11.88 0.23 -17.87
N HIS A 174 12.27 1.33 -17.23
CA HIS A 174 12.33 2.64 -17.89
C HIS A 174 13.71 3.31 -17.83
N SER A 175 14.72 2.64 -17.28
CA SER A 175 16.09 3.16 -17.18
C SER A 175 17.08 2.38 -18.05
N ILE A 176 18.36 2.78 -18.02
CA ILE A 176 19.43 2.04 -18.70
C ILE A 176 19.66 0.63 -18.12
N LEU A 177 19.20 0.36 -16.88
CA LEU A 177 19.26 -0.96 -16.26
C LEU A 177 18.31 -1.96 -16.94
N ALA A 178 17.23 -1.49 -17.58
CA ALA A 178 16.30 -2.35 -18.34
C ALA A 178 16.99 -3.08 -19.51
N ARG A 179 18.16 -2.62 -19.96
CA ARG A 179 18.99 -3.29 -20.98
C ARG A 179 19.96 -4.33 -20.39
N THR A 180 19.89 -4.56 -19.09
CA THR A 180 20.87 -5.34 -18.34
C THR A 180 20.22 -6.49 -17.59
N LEU A 181 19.00 -6.30 -17.11
CA LEU A 181 18.24 -7.30 -16.36
C LEU A 181 17.07 -7.84 -17.18
N GLU A 182 16.60 -9.02 -16.76
CA GLU A 182 15.33 -9.59 -17.21
C GLU A 182 14.32 -9.42 -16.08
N ALA A 183 13.24 -8.67 -16.34
CA ALA A 183 12.16 -8.50 -15.37
C ALA A 183 11.33 -9.79 -15.25
N ASP A 184 10.58 -9.91 -14.15
CA ASP A 184 9.64 -11.02 -13.90
C ASP A 184 10.27 -12.44 -13.88
N VAL A 185 11.56 -12.51 -13.56
CA VAL A 185 12.27 -13.77 -13.29
C VAL A 185 12.05 -14.26 -11.86
N ALA A 186 12.25 -15.57 -11.66
CA ALA A 186 12.26 -16.15 -10.31
C ALA A 186 13.36 -15.53 -9.44
N LEU A 187 13.10 -15.44 -8.14
CA LEU A 187 14.04 -14.93 -7.16
C LEU A 187 15.34 -15.76 -7.16
N ASP A 188 16.46 -15.09 -7.38
CA ASP A 188 17.78 -15.59 -7.02
C ASP A 188 18.14 -15.04 -5.64
N GLU A 189 17.98 -15.88 -4.61
CA GLU A 189 18.17 -15.49 -3.22
C GLU A 189 19.60 -15.01 -2.93
N ALA A 190 20.61 -15.64 -3.55
CA ALA A 190 22.01 -15.27 -3.35
C ALA A 190 22.32 -13.89 -3.94
N ALA A 191 21.83 -13.61 -5.15
CA ALA A 191 21.97 -12.30 -5.78
C ALA A 191 21.19 -11.23 -5.01
N PHE A 192 19.98 -11.56 -4.53
CA PHE A 192 19.19 -10.68 -3.67
C PHE A 192 19.94 -10.29 -2.39
N LEU A 193 20.44 -11.27 -1.62
CA LEU A 193 21.18 -11.02 -0.39
C LEU A 193 22.48 -10.25 -0.63
N ARG A 194 23.15 -10.48 -1.76
CA ARG A 194 24.28 -9.64 -2.21
C ARG A 194 23.87 -8.19 -2.43
N GLY A 195 22.70 -7.94 -3.02
CA GLY A 195 22.13 -6.60 -3.18
C GLY A 195 21.86 -5.93 -1.82
N VAL A 196 21.22 -6.65 -0.90
CA VAL A 196 20.96 -6.18 0.47
C VAL A 196 22.27 -5.79 1.16
N ALA A 197 23.27 -6.67 1.11
CA ALA A 197 24.58 -6.40 1.69
C ALA A 197 25.29 -5.21 1.02
N ARG A 198 25.13 -5.04 -0.31
CA ARG A 198 25.71 -3.89 -1.04
C ARG A 198 25.19 -2.57 -0.52
N ALA A 199 23.91 -2.48 -0.17
CA ALA A 199 23.35 -1.25 0.38
C ALA A 199 24.10 -0.80 1.65
N GLY A 200 24.67 -1.72 2.43
CA GLY A 200 25.44 -1.41 3.64
C GLY A 200 26.86 -0.87 3.43
N ASN A 201 27.31 -0.63 2.19
CA ASN A 201 28.71 -0.28 1.90
C ASN A 201 29.09 1.18 2.17
N GLY A 202 28.16 2.03 2.60
CA GLY A 202 28.38 3.46 2.83
C GLY A 202 28.28 4.35 1.59
N GLU A 203 28.02 3.78 0.40
CA GLU A 203 27.82 4.53 -0.84
C GLU A 203 26.34 4.88 -1.06
N GLY A 204 26.09 5.97 -1.80
CA GLY A 204 24.72 6.42 -2.11
C GLY A 204 23.98 5.50 -3.10
N LEU A 205 22.65 5.51 -3.02
CA LEU A 205 21.76 4.70 -3.86
C LEU A 205 22.04 4.85 -5.36
N LEU A 206 22.25 6.07 -5.84
CA LEU A 206 22.50 6.33 -7.27
C LEU A 206 23.78 5.65 -7.78
N HIS A 207 24.83 5.63 -6.97
CA HIS A 207 26.08 4.93 -7.29
C HIS A 207 25.85 3.41 -7.30
N ASN A 208 25.23 2.89 -6.24
CA ASN A 208 24.99 1.46 -6.11
C ASN A 208 24.05 0.91 -7.19
N ALA A 209 23.03 1.68 -7.60
CA ALA A 209 22.12 1.32 -8.68
C ALA A 209 22.85 1.20 -10.03
N PHE A 210 23.76 2.13 -10.36
CA PHE A 210 24.59 1.98 -11.56
C PHE A 210 25.50 0.75 -11.49
N GLY A 211 25.89 0.34 -10.28
CA GLY A 211 26.65 -0.88 -10.02
C GLY A 211 26.02 -2.15 -10.61
N VAL A 212 24.68 -2.23 -10.70
CA VAL A 212 23.98 -3.35 -11.35
C VAL A 212 24.44 -3.51 -12.80
N ARG A 213 24.42 -2.41 -13.56
CA ARG A 213 24.88 -2.39 -14.96
C ARG A 213 26.36 -2.69 -15.08
N ALA A 214 27.18 -2.10 -14.22
CA ALA A 214 28.63 -2.33 -14.23
C ALA A 214 28.94 -3.82 -14.00
N LEU A 215 28.36 -4.44 -12.98
CA LEU A 215 28.57 -5.87 -12.68
C LEU A 215 28.23 -6.78 -13.87
N ALA A 216 27.09 -6.52 -14.52
CA ALA A 216 26.68 -7.29 -15.70
C ALA A 216 27.61 -7.10 -16.91
N LEU A 217 28.07 -5.87 -17.18
CA LEU A 217 29.04 -5.60 -18.26
C LEU A 217 30.36 -6.35 -18.06
N PHE A 218 30.74 -6.62 -16.81
CA PHE A 218 31.91 -7.42 -16.45
C PHE A 218 31.59 -8.91 -16.20
N GLY A 219 30.39 -9.38 -16.56
CA GLY A 219 29.99 -10.78 -16.42
C GLY A 219 29.89 -11.29 -14.97
N ARG A 220 29.71 -10.39 -14.00
CA ARG A 220 29.61 -10.70 -12.55
C ARG A 220 28.15 -10.81 -12.05
N LEU A 221 27.20 -10.53 -12.94
CA LEU A 221 25.77 -10.76 -12.77
C LEU A 221 25.21 -11.16 -14.14
N SER A 222 24.43 -12.23 -14.18
CA SER A 222 23.55 -12.53 -15.29
C SER A 222 22.33 -11.59 -15.30
N PRO A 223 21.56 -11.52 -16.41
CA PRO A 223 20.34 -10.73 -16.44
C PRO A 223 19.31 -11.13 -15.37
N ALA A 224 19.17 -12.42 -15.08
CA ALA A 224 18.25 -12.92 -14.05
C ALA A 224 18.71 -12.54 -12.63
N GLU A 225 19.99 -12.74 -12.31
CA GLU A 225 20.55 -12.31 -11.03
C GLU A 225 20.48 -10.79 -10.84
N SER A 226 20.61 -10.02 -11.92
CA SER A 226 20.57 -8.55 -11.88
C SER A 226 19.25 -8.00 -11.36
N ALA A 227 18.12 -8.66 -11.68
CA ALA A 227 16.80 -8.27 -11.17
C ALA A 227 16.71 -8.49 -9.64
N SER A 228 17.12 -9.67 -9.18
CA SER A 228 17.12 -9.99 -7.74
C SER A 228 18.10 -9.11 -6.95
N TYR A 229 19.29 -8.87 -7.51
CA TYR A 229 20.28 -7.97 -6.91
C TYR A 229 19.77 -6.53 -6.81
N LEU A 230 19.12 -6.00 -7.86
CA LEU A 230 18.52 -4.67 -7.81
C LEU A 230 17.42 -4.59 -6.74
N SER A 231 16.54 -5.59 -6.67
CA SER A 231 15.50 -5.67 -5.63
C SER A 231 16.10 -5.65 -4.23
N GLY A 232 17.09 -6.50 -3.98
CA GLY A 232 17.80 -6.57 -2.69
C GLY A 232 18.52 -5.27 -2.35
N LEU A 233 19.13 -4.60 -3.34
CA LEU A 233 19.77 -3.30 -3.13
C LEU A 233 18.77 -2.24 -2.66
N LEU A 234 17.61 -2.13 -3.31
CA LEU A 234 16.59 -1.13 -2.95
C LEU A 234 16.00 -1.39 -1.57
N ILE A 235 15.65 -2.64 -1.28
CA ILE A 235 15.14 -3.04 0.04
C ILE A 235 16.23 -2.84 1.12
N GLY A 236 17.49 -3.16 0.82
CA GLY A 236 18.61 -2.91 1.72
C GLY A 236 18.79 -1.42 2.04
N ASP A 237 18.61 -0.53 1.06
CA ASP A 237 18.67 0.92 1.24
C ASP A 237 17.53 1.42 2.14
N GLU A 238 16.32 0.89 1.94
CA GLU A 238 15.14 1.14 2.79
C GLU A 238 15.38 0.67 4.24
N LEU A 239 15.88 -0.55 4.45
CA LEU A 239 16.12 -1.11 5.79
C LEU A 239 17.10 -0.27 6.61
N ARG A 240 18.08 0.35 5.96
CA ARG A 240 19.07 1.21 6.66
C ARG A 240 18.44 2.44 7.30
N LEU A 241 17.28 2.90 6.85
CA LEU A 241 16.58 4.03 7.46
C LEU A 241 16.10 3.73 8.88
N GLN A 242 16.04 2.45 9.26
CA GLN A 242 15.61 1.98 10.58
C GLN A 242 16.79 1.60 11.49
N ALA A 243 18.01 1.55 10.94
CA ALA A 243 19.23 1.22 11.69
C ALA A 243 19.94 2.46 12.28
N GLN A 244 19.34 3.65 12.12
CA GLN A 244 19.84 4.95 12.58
C GLN A 244 18.96 5.48 13.72
#